data_AF-A0A9P1BN93-F1
#
_entry.id   AF-A0A9P1BN93-F1
#
_cell.length_a   1.000
_cell.length_b   1.000
_cell.length_c   1.000
_cell.angle_alpha   90.00
_cell.angle_beta   90.00
_cell.angle_gamma   90.00
#
_symmetry.space_group_name_H-M   'P 1'
#
loop_
_entity.id
_entity.type
_entity.pdbx_description
1 polymer ?
#
loop_
_entity_poly.entity_id
_entity_poly.type
_entity_poly.pdbx_seq_one_letter_code
_entity_poly.pdbx_strand_id
1 'polypeptide(L)'
;MNVPTLQRPLAQGATTLVMRSTHLKLTNQEIMTLLNVLTVALGYKRPMYDFVYMPWAKLAIVNFVDHASYKAHFDKIQEVCDLGTEHPAIRNVAQAYIQGLAANLAFFLAKSGQQESKCRYRTLCSGMSLQNFWRQWSRVSLRTCMRWDFRTVGLEKEKAKAEDIGSRMVQSKPKLGNLRVALPTKTR
;
A
#
# COMPACT_ATOMS: atom_id res chain seq x y z
N MET A 1 1.92 -3.40 -25.97
CA MET A 1 1.09 -4.47 -25.37
C MET A 1 0.77 -4.03 -23.95
N ASN A 2 -0.50 -3.74 -23.64
CA ASN A 2 -0.90 -3.37 -22.28
C ASN A 2 -0.89 -4.64 -21.43
N VAL A 3 0.08 -4.75 -20.52
CA VAL A 3 0.05 -5.81 -19.50
C VAL A 3 -1.09 -5.46 -18.55
N PRO A 4 -2.15 -6.28 -18.44
CA PRO A 4 -3.22 -6.01 -17.50
C PRO A 4 -2.60 -5.99 -16.10
N THR A 5 -2.58 -4.81 -15.48
CA THR A 5 -2.12 -4.68 -14.11
C THR A 5 -3.15 -5.42 -13.27
N LEU A 6 -2.76 -6.56 -12.70
CA LEU A 6 -3.58 -7.36 -11.78
C LEU A 6 -3.91 -6.50 -10.56
N GLN A 7 -4.99 -5.73 -10.66
CA GLN A 7 -5.52 -4.97 -9.55
C GLN A 7 -6.02 -5.99 -8.53
N ARG A 8 -5.32 -6.09 -7.39
CA ARG A 8 -5.84 -6.88 -6.28
C ARG A 8 -7.17 -6.27 -5.85
N PRO A 9 -8.23 -7.08 -5.66
CA PRO A 9 -9.49 -6.57 -5.15
C PRO A 9 -9.25 -5.89 -3.79
N LEU A 10 -9.82 -4.70 -3.62
CA LEU A 10 -9.74 -3.94 -2.37
C LEU A 10 -10.39 -4.75 -1.24
N ALA A 11 -9.75 -4.81 -0.08
CA ALA A 11 -10.33 -5.50 1.06
C ALA A 11 -11.60 -4.77 1.54
N GLN A 12 -12.63 -5.55 1.88
CA GLN A 12 -13.88 -4.99 2.43
C GLN A 12 -13.58 -4.23 3.73
N GLY A 13 -14.08 -2.99 3.83
CA GLY A 13 -13.87 -2.14 5.02
C GLY A 13 -12.53 -1.41 5.06
N ALA A 14 -11.73 -1.45 3.99
CA ALA A 14 -10.54 -0.63 3.89
C ALA A 14 -10.89 0.87 3.96
N THR A 15 -10.15 1.63 4.77
CA THR A 15 -10.31 3.08 4.94
C THR A 15 -9.00 3.83 4.76
N THR A 16 -7.86 3.14 4.68
CA THR A 16 -6.55 3.79 4.60
C THR A 16 -5.85 3.51 3.28
N LEU A 17 -5.43 4.60 2.63
CA LEU A 17 -4.65 4.63 1.41
C LEU A 17 -3.20 5.01 1.72
N VAL A 18 -2.28 4.35 1.03
CA VAL A 18 -0.86 4.69 1.03
C VAL A 18 -0.44 5.06 -0.39
N MET A 19 0.16 6.23 -0.52
CA MET A 19 0.71 6.73 -1.78
C MET A 19 2.22 6.91 -1.65
N ARG A 20 2.97 6.37 -2.61
CA ARG A 20 4.43 6.58 -2.71
C ARG A 20 4.72 7.52 -3.86
N SER A 21 5.45 8.60 -3.57
CA SER A 21 5.95 9.48 -4.61
C SER A 21 7.21 8.90 -5.26
N THR A 22 7.51 9.33 -6.48
CA THR A 22 8.71 8.93 -7.23
C THR A 22 9.97 9.66 -6.70
N HIS A 23 11.04 9.69 -7.51
CA HIS A 23 12.22 10.50 -7.21
C HIS A 23 11.92 12.00 -7.33
N LEU A 24 10.95 12.38 -8.16
CA LEU A 24 10.38 13.73 -8.19
C LEU A 24 9.63 13.96 -6.87
N LYS A 25 10.06 15.00 -6.15
CA LYS A 25 9.56 15.30 -4.81
C LYS A 25 8.17 15.92 -4.94
N LEU A 26 7.12 15.11 -4.86
CA LEU A 26 5.79 15.63 -4.52
C LEU A 26 5.87 16.30 -3.16
N THR A 27 5.52 17.58 -3.13
CA THR A 27 5.37 18.34 -1.90
C THR A 27 4.07 17.94 -1.20
N ASN A 28 4.01 18.21 0.11
CA ASN A 28 2.79 18.05 0.89
C ASN A 28 1.61 18.81 0.23
N GLN A 29 1.86 20.05 -0.22
CA GLN A 29 0.85 20.90 -0.86
C GLN A 29 0.32 20.30 -2.16
N GLU A 30 1.17 19.74 -3.02
CA GLU A 30 0.71 19.12 -4.27
C GLU A 30 -0.20 17.91 -4.03
N ILE A 31 0.17 17.06 -3.07
CA ILE A 31 -0.66 15.88 -2.70
C ILE A 31 -1.99 16.35 -2.10
N MET A 32 -1.96 17.38 -1.25
CA MET A 32 -3.17 17.93 -0.64
C MET A 32 -4.09 18.57 -1.69
N THR A 33 -3.52 19.31 -2.64
CA THR A 33 -4.25 19.90 -3.78
C THR A 33 -4.88 18.81 -4.64
N LEU A 34 -4.14 17.74 -4.96
CA LEU A 34 -4.67 16.58 -5.68
C LEU A 34 -5.88 15.99 -4.95
N LEU A 35 -5.75 15.66 -3.66
CA LEU A 35 -6.84 15.06 -2.88
C LEU A 35 -8.07 16.00 -2.77
N ASN A 36 -7.85 17.30 -2.63
CA ASN A 36 -8.93 18.29 -2.58
C ASN A 36 -9.66 18.40 -3.93
N VAL A 37 -8.94 18.43 -5.06
CA VAL A 37 -9.55 18.46 -6.39
C VAL A 37 -10.38 17.21 -6.62
N LEU A 38 -9.87 16.04 -6.23
CA LEU A 38 -10.61 14.77 -6.32
C LEU A 38 -11.85 14.76 -5.43
N THR A 39 -11.76 15.31 -4.23
CA THR A 39 -12.90 15.45 -3.31
C THR A 39 -14.04 16.23 -3.96
N VAL A 40 -13.72 17.37 -4.58
CA VAL A 40 -14.69 18.20 -5.31
C VAL A 40 -15.24 17.47 -6.54
N ALA A 41 -14.39 16.80 -7.32
CA ALA A 41 -14.79 16.04 -8.50
C ALA A 41 -15.73 14.87 -8.17
N LEU A 42 -15.60 14.29 -6.98
CA LEU A 42 -16.48 13.24 -6.47
C LEU A 42 -17.78 13.78 -5.83
N GLY A 43 -17.99 15.11 -5.83
CA GLY A 43 -19.19 15.75 -5.33
C GLY A 43 -19.23 15.97 -3.80
N TYR A 44 -18.12 15.77 -3.10
CA TYR A 44 -18.05 16.03 -1.66
C TYR A 44 -17.86 17.52 -1.38
N LYS A 45 -18.64 18.04 -0.42
CA LYS A 45 -18.57 19.46 0.00
C LYS A 45 -17.34 19.79 0.85
N ARG A 46 -16.72 18.77 1.46
CA ARG A 46 -15.55 18.91 2.36
C ARG A 46 -14.66 17.67 2.27
N PRO A 47 -13.37 17.78 2.59
CA PRO A 47 -12.48 16.62 2.73
C PRO A 47 -13.05 15.62 3.75
N MET A 48 -13.21 14.37 3.32
CA MET A 48 -13.66 13.25 4.18
C MET A 48 -12.47 12.33 4.51
N TYR A 49 -11.32 12.93 4.82
CA TYR A 49 -10.11 12.21 5.15
C TYR A 49 -9.19 13.00 6.09
N ASP A 50 -8.39 12.25 6.85
CA ASP A 50 -7.18 12.72 7.51
C ASP A 50 -5.95 12.37 6.66
N PHE A 51 -4.94 13.23 6.71
CA PHE A 51 -3.78 13.12 5.83
C PHE A 51 -2.47 13.38 6.57
N VAL A 52 -1.46 12.56 6.28
CA VAL A 52 -0.07 12.77 6.71
C VAL A 52 0.87 12.50 5.55
N TYR A 53 1.78 13.45 5.32
CA TYR A 53 2.91 13.27 4.40
C TYR A 53 4.23 13.17 5.16
N MET A 54 5.04 12.18 4.80
CA MET A 54 6.38 11.95 5.31
C MET A 54 7.40 12.15 4.17
N PRO A 55 8.00 13.35 4.04
CA PRO A 55 8.90 13.67 2.94
C PRO A 55 10.12 12.75 2.85
N TRP A 56 10.68 12.35 4.00
CA TRP A 56 11.86 11.47 4.05
C TRP A 56 11.57 10.06 3.53
N ALA A 57 10.36 9.56 3.76
CA ALA A 57 9.91 8.25 3.30
C ALA A 57 9.24 8.31 1.91
N LYS A 58 9.03 9.53 1.37
CA LYS A 58 8.28 9.77 0.12
C LYS A 58 6.92 9.09 0.16
N LEU A 59 6.26 9.21 1.31
CA LEU A 59 5.09 8.42 1.67
C LEU A 59 3.98 9.34 2.17
N ALA A 60 2.81 9.25 1.54
CA ALA A 60 1.57 9.83 2.00
C ALA A 60 0.65 8.73 2.54
N ILE A 61 0.04 9.00 3.70
CA ILE A 61 -0.97 8.14 4.31
C ILE A 61 -2.24 8.97 4.38
N VAL A 62 -3.31 8.46 3.79
CA VAL A 62 -4.63 9.09 3.75
C VAL A 62 -5.62 8.15 4.41
N ASN A 63 -6.31 8.61 5.45
CA ASN A 63 -7.31 7.82 6.16
C ASN A 63 -8.68 8.44 5.94
N PHE A 64 -9.54 7.74 5.24
CA PHE A 64 -10.89 8.17 4.93
C PHE A 64 -11.84 7.84 6.09
N VAL A 65 -12.92 8.60 6.19
CA VAL A 65 -13.97 8.40 7.20
C VAL A 65 -14.66 7.04 7.02
N ASP A 66 -14.88 6.63 5.77
CA ASP A 66 -15.61 5.41 5.42
C ASP A 66 -15.04 4.72 4.18
N HIS A 67 -15.44 3.46 4.00
CA HIS A 67 -14.96 2.61 2.90
C HIS A 67 -15.42 3.09 1.51
N ALA A 68 -16.62 3.68 1.40
CA ALA A 68 -17.13 4.15 0.12
C ALA A 68 -16.33 5.37 -0.36
N SER A 69 -16.04 6.31 0.54
CA SER A 69 -15.15 7.44 0.29
C SER A 69 -13.76 6.98 -0.13
N TYR A 70 -13.16 6.02 0.60
CA TYR A 70 -11.87 5.43 0.26
C TYR A 70 -11.86 4.84 -1.16
N LYS A 71 -12.85 4.00 -1.47
CA LYS A 71 -12.94 3.32 -2.77
C LYS A 71 -13.10 4.33 -3.91
N ALA A 72 -13.98 5.32 -3.75
CA ALA A 72 -14.20 6.35 -4.76
C ALA A 72 -12.93 7.15 -5.05
N HIS A 73 -12.16 7.52 -4.01
CA HIS A 73 -10.89 8.22 -4.21
C HIS A 73 -9.83 7.30 -4.82
N PHE A 74 -9.74 6.04 -4.40
CA PHE A 74 -8.81 5.07 -4.96
C PHE A 74 -9.03 4.90 -6.46
N ASP A 75 -10.26 4.61 -6.87
CA ASP A 75 -10.64 4.39 -8.27
C ASP A 75 -10.32 5.66 -9.10
N LYS A 76 -10.62 6.85 -8.58
CA LYS A 76 -10.35 8.11 -9.30
C LYS A 76 -8.86 8.45 -9.38
N ILE A 77 -8.07 8.14 -8.34
CA ILE A 77 -6.61 8.30 -8.40
C ILE A 77 -6.01 7.35 -9.43
N GLN A 78 -6.48 6.10 -9.47
CA GLN A 78 -6.01 5.14 -10.47
C GLN A 78 -6.32 5.60 -11.90
N GLU A 79 -7.51 6.18 -12.11
CA GLU A 79 -7.92 6.76 -13.40
C GLU A 79 -7.06 7.98 -13.78
N VAL A 80 -6.92 8.96 -12.88
CA VAL A 80 -6.22 10.22 -13.18
C VAL A 80 -4.72 10.04 -13.31
N CYS A 81 -4.12 9.20 -12.47
CA CYS A 81 -2.68 8.97 -12.51
C CYS A 81 -2.28 7.94 -13.55
N ASP A 82 -3.22 7.38 -14.32
CA ASP A 82 -3.02 6.29 -15.29
C ASP A 82 -1.89 5.35 -14.85
N LEU A 83 -2.03 4.70 -13.70
CA LEU A 83 -0.93 3.93 -13.09
C LEU A 83 -0.44 2.75 -13.96
N GLY A 84 -1.05 2.52 -15.13
CA GLY A 84 -0.53 1.64 -16.18
C GLY A 84 0.63 2.25 -16.98
N THR A 85 0.73 3.58 -17.07
CA THR A 85 1.88 4.33 -17.62
C THR A 85 2.49 5.20 -16.51
N GLU A 86 3.73 4.94 -16.11
CA GLU A 86 4.32 5.50 -14.88
C GLU A 86 4.06 7.01 -14.69
N HIS A 87 3.17 7.38 -13.76
CA HIS A 87 2.93 8.78 -13.44
C HIS A 87 4.23 9.43 -12.94
N PRO A 88 4.63 10.60 -13.46
CA PRO A 88 5.93 11.19 -13.15
C PRO A 88 6.13 11.42 -11.66
N ALA A 89 5.05 11.73 -10.94
CA ALA A 89 5.12 12.13 -9.53
C ALA A 89 4.72 11.01 -8.54
N ILE A 90 3.89 10.04 -8.96
CA ILE A 90 3.29 9.03 -8.08
C ILE A 90 3.70 7.66 -8.58
N ARG A 91 4.49 6.96 -7.76
CA ARG A 91 5.04 5.65 -8.13
C ARG A 91 4.03 4.53 -7.91
N ASN A 92 3.31 4.59 -6.79
CA ASN A 92 2.41 3.53 -6.38
C ASN A 92 1.33 4.07 -5.46
N VAL A 93 0.12 3.53 -5.63
CA VAL A 93 -1.06 3.83 -4.83
C VAL A 93 -1.66 2.49 -4.42
N ALA A 94 -1.76 2.24 -3.12
CA ALA A 94 -2.18 0.95 -2.60
C ALA A 94 -2.99 1.10 -1.31
N GLN A 95 -3.82 0.11 -1.04
CA GLN A 95 -4.39 -0.07 0.28
C GLN A 95 -3.29 -0.22 1.33
N ALA A 96 -3.44 0.44 2.48
CA ALA A 96 -2.55 0.26 3.62
C ALA A 96 -2.66 -1.18 4.18
N TYR A 97 -1.54 -1.75 4.62
CA TYR A 97 -1.56 -3.05 5.31
C TYR A 97 -2.27 -2.96 6.67
N ILE A 98 -2.00 -1.87 7.41
CA ILE A 98 -2.67 -1.53 8.66
C ILE A 98 -3.76 -0.51 8.33
N GLN A 99 -4.96 -0.63 8.91
CA GLN A 99 -6.02 0.35 8.73
C GLN A 99 -6.02 1.36 9.89
N GLY A 100 -6.43 2.60 9.62
CA GLY A 100 -6.41 3.72 10.56
C GLY A 100 -5.09 4.49 10.54
N LEU A 101 -5.19 5.83 10.55
CA LEU A 101 -4.01 6.71 10.52
C LEU A 101 -3.09 6.49 11.74
N ALA A 102 -3.67 6.50 12.95
CA ALA A 102 -2.90 6.37 14.20
C ALA A 102 -2.14 5.04 14.29
N ALA A 103 -2.79 3.93 13.89
CA ALA A 103 -2.16 2.61 13.91
C ALA A 103 -1.02 2.50 12.89
N ASN A 104 -1.19 3.06 11.69
CA ASN A 104 -0.10 3.13 10.71
C ASN A 104 1.09 3.93 11.24
N LEU A 105 0.83 5.13 11.78
CA LEU A 105 1.89 5.96 12.35
C LEU A 105 2.62 5.25 13.49
N ALA A 106 1.88 4.65 14.42
CA ALA A 106 2.46 3.86 15.51
C ALA A 106 3.38 2.74 15.00
N PHE A 107 2.97 2.02 13.95
CA PHE A 107 3.79 1.00 13.33
C PHE A 107 5.07 1.57 12.69
N PHE A 108 4.97 2.67 11.94
CA PHE A 108 6.14 3.34 11.36
C PHE A 108 7.12 3.80 12.43
N LEU A 109 6.62 4.36 13.53
CA LEU A 109 7.43 4.79 14.66
C LEU A 109 8.17 3.62 15.31
N ALA A 110 7.45 2.55 15.64
CA ALA A 110 8.03 1.36 16.24
C ALA A 110 9.12 0.73 15.35
N LYS A 111 8.92 0.75 14.03
CA LYS A 111 9.87 0.20 13.06
C LYS A 111 11.04 1.14 12.75
N SER A 112 10.92 2.45 12.96
CA SER A 112 11.96 3.45 12.64
C SER A 112 13.24 3.31 13.43
N GLY A 113 13.34 2.34 14.36
CA GLY A 113 14.56 2.14 15.12
C GLY A 113 14.85 3.32 16.05
N GLN A 114 13.83 4.13 16.37
CA GLN A 114 13.72 4.79 17.66
C GLN A 114 13.60 3.69 18.74
N GLN A 115 14.64 2.86 18.84
CA GLN A 115 14.89 2.08 20.03
C GLN A 115 14.86 3.06 21.19
N GLU A 116 14.24 2.61 22.26
CA GLU A 116 13.97 3.31 23.50
C GLU A 116 15.26 3.70 24.27
N SER A 117 16.36 3.98 23.57
CA SER A 117 17.55 4.59 24.14
C SER A 117 17.24 6.06 24.47
N LYS A 118 16.55 6.23 25.60
CA LYS A 118 16.25 7.49 26.33
C LYS A 118 14.96 8.24 25.97
N CYS A 119 13.92 7.59 25.45
CA CYS A 119 12.60 8.20 25.44
C CYS A 119 11.93 7.99 26.82
N ARG A 120 12.11 8.93 27.76
CA ARG A 120 11.43 9.02 29.09
C ARG A 120 9.89 9.21 28.98
N TYR A 121 9.26 8.73 27.91
CA TYR A 121 7.86 9.02 27.58
C TYR A 121 7.00 7.77 27.43
N ARG A 122 7.50 6.60 27.89
CA ARG A 122 6.78 5.32 27.85
C ARG A 122 5.40 5.36 28.52
N THR A 123 5.17 6.28 29.45
CA THR A 123 3.89 6.45 30.15
C THR A 123 2.92 7.43 29.46
N LEU A 124 3.33 8.13 28.39
CA LEU A 124 2.54 9.21 27.78
C LEU A 124 1.79 8.82 26.51
N CYS A 125 2.13 7.68 25.88
CA CYS A 125 1.42 7.21 24.69
C CYS A 125 0.06 6.56 25.01
N SER A 126 -0.17 6.17 26.26
CA SER A 126 -1.46 5.63 26.75
C SER A 126 -2.37 6.77 27.24
N GLY A 127 -2.67 7.75 26.38
CA GLY A 127 -3.56 8.86 26.76
C GLY A 127 -3.31 10.21 26.11
N MET A 128 -2.26 10.35 25.29
CA MET A 128 -2.03 11.59 24.55
C MET A 128 -2.96 11.72 23.33
N SER A 129 -3.55 12.91 23.20
CA SER A 129 -4.24 13.31 21.98
C SER A 129 -3.25 13.42 20.81
N LEU A 130 -3.74 13.19 19.58
CA LEU A 130 -2.97 13.33 18.34
C LEU A 130 -2.21 14.68 18.27
N GLN A 131 -2.79 15.77 18.77
CA GLN A 131 -2.14 17.09 18.78
C GLN A 131 -0.86 17.16 19.63
N ASN A 132 -0.84 16.49 20.80
CA ASN A 132 0.33 16.48 21.68
C ASN A 132 1.46 15.63 21.11
N PHE A 133 1.11 14.54 20.43
CA PHE A 133 2.06 13.71 19.70
C PHE A 133 2.82 14.51 18.64
N TRP A 134 2.11 15.33 17.85
CA TRP A 134 2.71 16.17 16.81
C TRP A 134 3.62 17.29 17.36
N ARG A 135 3.24 17.94 18.47
CA ARG A 135 4.07 18.97 19.12
C ARG A 135 5.41 18.43 19.63
N GLN A 136 5.43 17.16 20.04
CA GLN A 136 6.64 16.51 20.52
C GLN A 136 7.57 16.12 19.35
N TRP A 137 6.97 15.74 18.21
CA TRP A 137 7.69 15.34 17.00
C TRP A 137 8.42 16.48 16.30
N SER A 138 7.84 17.69 16.26
CA SER A 138 8.49 18.86 15.62
C SER A 138 9.82 19.27 16.26
N ARG A 139 10.14 18.72 17.44
CA ARG A 139 11.38 18.97 18.19
C ARG A 139 12.48 17.92 17.97
N VAL A 140 12.20 16.77 17.35
CA VAL A 140 13.20 15.72 17.10
C VAL A 140 13.89 15.97 15.76
N SER A 141 15.20 16.27 15.79
CA SER A 141 16.00 16.65 14.63
C SER A 141 16.11 15.55 13.56
N LEU A 142 15.74 15.91 12.32
CA LEU A 142 15.58 15.08 11.12
C LEU A 142 16.86 14.44 10.54
N ARG A 143 18.06 14.71 11.09
CA ARG A 143 19.33 14.33 10.43
C ARG A 143 19.79 12.88 10.64
N THR A 144 19.21 12.14 11.58
CA THR A 144 19.75 10.82 11.98
C THR A 144 18.96 9.60 11.47
N CYS A 145 17.82 9.79 10.80
CA CYS A 145 16.91 8.68 10.46
C CYS A 145 17.08 8.15 9.02
N MET A 146 18.06 7.26 8.89
CA MET A 146 18.07 5.96 8.19
C MET A 146 17.49 5.78 6.76
N ARG A 147 18.34 5.17 5.94
CA ARG A 147 18.06 4.49 4.66
C ARG A 147 17.19 3.25 4.91
N TRP A 148 15.92 3.33 4.52
CA TRP A 148 14.97 2.22 4.60
C TRP A 148 14.85 1.51 3.25
N ASP A 149 15.02 0.19 3.23
CA ASP A 149 14.71 -0.66 2.07
C ASP A 149 13.44 -1.47 2.35
N PHE A 150 12.37 -1.22 1.58
CA PHE A 150 11.04 -1.80 1.80
C PHE A 150 10.87 -3.20 1.20
N ARG A 151 11.90 -3.77 0.56
CA ARG A 151 11.82 -5.13 -0.03
C ARG A 151 11.53 -6.22 1.01
N THR A 152 11.84 -5.99 2.29
CA THR A 152 11.77 -7.01 3.34
C THR A 152 10.40 -7.15 4.03
N VAL A 153 9.46 -6.21 3.87
CA VAL A 153 8.24 -6.22 4.70
C VAL A 153 7.05 -6.96 4.05
N GLY A 154 7.16 -7.42 2.80
CA GLY A 154 6.00 -7.98 2.08
C GLY A 154 6.20 -9.23 1.22
N LEU A 155 7.43 -9.66 0.91
CA LEU A 155 7.65 -10.73 -0.08
C LEU A 155 8.25 -12.03 0.47
N GLU A 156 8.92 -12.03 1.62
CA GLU A 156 9.51 -13.27 2.14
C GLU A 156 8.48 -14.24 2.74
N LYS A 157 7.36 -13.74 3.28
CA LYS A 157 6.27 -14.60 3.76
C LYS A 157 5.45 -15.26 2.63
N GLU A 158 5.42 -14.67 1.44
CA GLU A 158 4.80 -15.31 0.26
C GLU A 158 5.76 -16.28 -0.43
N LYS A 159 7.07 -16.01 -0.43
CA LYS A 159 8.06 -16.94 -0.98
C LYS A 159 8.15 -18.25 -0.19
N ALA A 160 8.11 -18.18 1.14
CA ALA A 160 8.09 -19.36 2.00
C ALA A 160 6.79 -20.19 1.84
N LYS A 161 5.67 -19.56 1.47
CA LYS A 161 4.39 -20.25 1.25
C LYS A 161 4.25 -20.82 -0.16
N ALA A 162 4.93 -20.23 -1.15
CA ALA A 162 4.98 -20.75 -2.52
C ALA A 162 5.92 -21.97 -2.64
N GLU A 163 7.01 -22.01 -1.88
CA GLU A 163 7.94 -23.15 -1.85
C GLU A 163 7.32 -24.39 -1.16
N ASP A 164 6.49 -24.21 -0.12
CA ASP A 164 5.79 -25.32 0.57
C ASP A 164 4.67 -25.96 -0.29
N ILE A 165 4.02 -25.17 -1.16
CA ILE A 165 3.01 -25.69 -2.09
C ILE A 165 3.68 -26.43 -3.27
N GLY A 166 4.86 -25.97 -3.72
CA GLY A 166 5.63 -26.64 -4.78
C GLY A 166 6.11 -28.04 -4.41
N SER A 167 6.41 -28.30 -3.14
CA SER A 167 6.86 -29.63 -2.67
C SER A 167 5.75 -30.67 -2.55
N ARG A 168 4.46 -30.27 -2.49
CA ARG A 168 3.32 -31.21 -2.40
C ARG A 168 2.75 -31.66 -3.74
N MET A 169 3.14 -31.05 -4.86
CA MET A 169 2.57 -31.34 -6.19
C MET A 169 3.39 -32.33 -7.05
N VAL A 170 4.43 -32.99 -6.51
CA VAL A 170 5.32 -33.89 -7.29
C VAL A 170 5.00 -35.39 -7.12
N GLN A 171 3.81 -35.78 -6.66
CA GLN A 171 3.48 -37.23 -6.46
C GLN A 171 2.19 -37.76 -7.12
N SER A 172 1.66 -37.13 -8.16
CA SER A 172 0.60 -37.76 -8.97
C SER A 172 0.99 -37.83 -10.44
N LYS A 173 1.73 -38.88 -10.82
CA LYS A 173 1.84 -39.30 -12.23
C LYS A 173 0.50 -39.93 -12.66
N PRO A 174 -0.18 -39.41 -13.69
CA PRO A 174 -1.28 -40.13 -14.31
C PRO A 174 -0.73 -41.31 -15.13
N LYS A 175 -1.32 -42.50 -14.96
CA LYS A 175 -1.13 -43.65 -15.85
C LYS A 175 -1.70 -43.31 -17.22
N LEU A 176 -0.83 -43.12 -18.21
CA LEU A 176 -1.21 -43.07 -19.63
C LEU A 176 -1.75 -44.44 -20.05
N GLY A 177 -3.08 -44.52 -20.18
CA GLY A 177 -3.76 -45.62 -20.85
C GLY A 177 -3.60 -45.50 -22.36
N ASN A 178 -3.16 -46.58 -22.99
CA ASN A 178 -2.99 -46.71 -24.43
C ASN A 178 -4.31 -46.46 -25.18
N LEU A 179 -4.42 -45.34 -25.90
CA LEU A 179 -5.42 -45.16 -26.95
C LEU A 179 -4.83 -45.64 -28.28
N ARG A 180 -5.29 -46.80 -28.76
CA ARG A 180 -5.08 -47.23 -30.15
C ARG A 180 -6.05 -46.45 -31.05
N VAL A 181 -5.51 -45.65 -31.95
CA VAL A 181 -6.26 -45.01 -33.04
C VAL A 181 -6.34 -45.99 -34.21
N ALA A 182 -7.55 -46.41 -34.58
CA ALA A 182 -7.79 -47.20 -35.78
C ALA A 182 -7.90 -46.28 -37.01
N LEU A 183 -7.12 -46.58 -38.05
CA LEU A 183 -7.17 -45.93 -39.36
C LEU A 183 -8.37 -46.42 -40.17
N PRO A 184 -9.15 -45.56 -40.84
CA PRO A 184 -10.15 -45.99 -41.80
C PRO A 184 -9.52 -46.38 -43.13
N THR A 185 -9.78 -47.61 -43.57
CA THR A 185 -9.54 -48.12 -44.91
C THR A 185 -10.40 -47.41 -45.94
N LYS A 186 -9.77 -46.87 -46.99
CA LYS A 186 -10.43 -46.42 -48.21
C LYS A 186 -11.06 -47.63 -48.92
N THR A 187 -12.35 -47.58 -49.16
CA THR A 187 -13.03 -48.45 -50.13
C THR A 187 -13.26 -47.66 -51.42
N ARG A 188 -13.12 -48.38 -52.52
CA ARG A 188 -12.92 -47.96 -53.90
C ARG A 188 -14.21 -47.48 -54.56
#